data_AF-A0A2S7Z4H5-F1
#
_entry.id   AF-A0A2S7Z4H5-F1
#
_cell.length_a   1.000
_cell.length_b   1.000
_cell.length_c   1.000
_cell.angle_alpha   90.00
_cell.angle_beta   90.00
_cell.angle_gamma   90.00
#
_symmetry.space_group_name_H-M   'P 1'
#
loop_
_entity.id
_entity.type
_entity.pdbx_description
1 polymer ?
#
loop_
_entity_poly.entity_id
_entity_poly.type
_entity_poly.pdbx_seq_one_letter_code
_entity_poly.pdbx_strand_id
1 'polypeptide(L)'
;MRVPIYEAVAHYKKNNELPYTEYFGLGFYSKLSLAEKALTESKNLIGFSDLADDSFSITTHYLNDCAHIGNEVSYEIINNKVYGVWYDYDIDDYYTCSGYIGLFSTLKYAEKAIEWYKTWDIFKVHGIECLGIDTITLNLRGWTEGFITVYD
;
A
#
# COMPACT_ATOMS: atom_id res chain seq x y z
N MET A 1 -12.69 7.04 17.65
CA MET A 1 -13.04 5.91 16.76
C MET A 1 -11.92 5.77 15.75
N ARG A 2 -11.40 4.56 15.50
CA ARG A 2 -10.34 4.36 14.49
C ARG A 2 -10.88 4.76 13.11
N VAL A 3 -10.05 5.44 12.32
CA VAL A 3 -10.42 5.88 10.96
C VAL A 3 -9.88 4.86 9.95
N PRO A 4 -10.74 4.12 9.24
CA PRO A 4 -10.29 3.17 8.24
C PRO A 4 -9.83 3.89 6.96
N ILE A 5 -8.74 3.41 6.37
CA ILE A 5 -8.27 3.74 5.03
C ILE A 5 -8.29 2.44 4.21
N TYR A 6 -8.85 2.50 3.02
CA TYR A 6 -9.05 1.34 2.16
C TYR A 6 -8.02 1.37 1.03
N GLU A 7 -7.13 0.38 1.00
CA GLU A 7 -6.19 0.18 -0.10
C GLU A 7 -6.84 -0.75 -1.13
N ALA A 8 -6.97 -0.28 -2.37
CA ALA A 8 -7.41 -1.11 -3.47
C ALA A 8 -6.19 -1.80 -4.09
N VAL A 9 -6.26 -3.11 -4.29
CA VAL A 9 -5.12 -3.91 -4.75
C VAL A 9 -5.56 -4.86 -5.87
N ALA A 10 -4.77 -4.94 -6.94
CA ALA A 10 -4.82 -6.03 -7.91
C ALA A 10 -3.68 -7.00 -7.63
N HIS A 11 -3.89 -8.30 -7.85
CA HIS A 11 -2.87 -9.30 -7.63
C HIS A 11 -2.83 -10.39 -8.70
N TYR A 12 -1.63 -10.66 -9.19
CA TYR A 12 -1.38 -11.71 -10.17
C TYR A 12 -0.97 -12.95 -9.40
N LYS A 13 -1.91 -13.89 -9.28
CA LYS A 13 -1.70 -15.09 -8.47
C LYS A 13 -0.59 -15.95 -9.07
N LYS A 14 0.18 -16.57 -8.17
CA LYS A 14 1.12 -17.64 -8.51
C LYS A 14 0.49 -18.64 -9.47
N ASN A 15 1.18 -18.93 -10.56
CA ASN A 15 0.79 -19.92 -11.56
C ASN A 15 2.04 -20.70 -12.05
N ASN A 16 1.95 -21.40 -13.18
CA ASN A 16 3.08 -22.16 -13.71
C ASN A 16 4.22 -21.27 -14.25
N GLU A 17 3.93 -20.00 -14.57
CA GLU A 17 4.87 -19.02 -15.13
C GLU A 17 5.39 -18.05 -14.05
N LEU A 18 4.55 -17.71 -13.06
CA LEU A 18 4.87 -16.86 -11.93
C LEU A 18 4.97 -17.69 -10.64
N PRO A 19 6.16 -17.92 -10.06
CA PRO A 19 6.32 -18.69 -8.83
C PRO A 19 5.87 -17.97 -7.54
N TYR A 20 5.33 -16.75 -7.65
CA TYR A 20 4.91 -15.87 -6.56
C TYR A 20 3.64 -15.12 -6.95
N THR A 21 3.03 -14.43 -5.98
CA THR A 21 1.91 -13.53 -6.23
C THR A 21 2.42 -12.10 -6.25
N GLU A 22 2.18 -11.39 -7.35
CA GLU A 22 2.48 -9.96 -7.45
C GLU A 22 1.31 -9.14 -6.94
N TYR A 23 1.59 -8.01 -6.28
CA TYR A 23 0.58 -7.10 -5.76
C TYR A 23 0.80 -5.70 -6.34
N PHE A 24 -0.28 -5.10 -6.81
CA PHE A 24 -0.30 -3.78 -7.44
C PHE A 24 -1.24 -2.87 -6.67
N GLY A 25 -0.69 -1.80 -6.08
CA GLY A 25 -1.47 -0.78 -5.39
C GLY A 25 -2.25 0.10 -6.39
N LEU A 26 -3.58 0.03 -6.33
CA LEU A 26 -4.52 0.84 -7.12
C LEU A 26 -4.96 2.11 -6.40
N GLY A 27 -4.31 2.44 -5.28
CA GLY A 27 -4.50 3.66 -4.51
C GLY A 27 -5.15 3.43 -3.14
N PHE A 28 -5.16 4.51 -2.35
CA PHE A 28 -5.73 4.54 -1.00
C PHE A 28 -6.96 5.44 -0.96
N TYR A 29 -8.01 5.00 -0.27
CA TYR A 29 -9.31 5.64 -0.29
C TYR A 29 -9.84 5.86 1.13
N SER A 30 -10.48 7.01 1.33
CA SER A 30 -11.11 7.38 2.61
C SER A 30 -12.46 6.69 2.84
N LYS A 31 -13.04 6.06 1.81
CA LYS A 31 -14.34 5.38 1.86
C LYS A 31 -14.28 4.07 1.09
N LEU A 32 -14.91 3.03 1.63
CA LEU A 32 -15.00 1.72 0.98
C LEU A 32 -15.59 1.82 -0.42
N SER A 33 -16.68 2.58 -0.58
CA SER A 33 -17.34 2.77 -1.87
C SER A 33 -16.47 3.44 -2.94
N LEU A 34 -15.45 4.23 -2.54
CA LEU A 34 -14.49 4.81 -3.48
C LEU A 34 -13.45 3.78 -3.91
N ALA A 35 -13.00 2.92 -2.99
CA ALA A 35 -12.13 1.79 -3.33
C ALA A 35 -12.84 0.77 -4.24
N GLU A 36 -14.10 0.42 -3.95
CA GLU A 36 -14.92 -0.47 -4.80
C GLU A 36 -15.10 0.09 -6.22
N LYS A 37 -15.36 1.40 -6.31
CA LYS A 37 -15.44 2.09 -7.60
C LYS A 37 -14.10 2.02 -8.35
N ALA A 38 -13.00 2.28 -7.66
CA ALA A 38 -11.67 2.20 -8.26
C ALA A 38 -11.35 0.79 -8.78
N LEU A 39 -11.65 -0.26 -8.02
CA LEU A 39 -11.49 -1.64 -8.48
C LEU A 39 -12.32 -1.93 -9.73
N THR A 40 -13.57 -1.50 -9.75
CA THR A 40 -14.46 -1.68 -10.92
C THR A 40 -13.88 -0.99 -12.16
N GLU A 41 -13.29 0.18 -11.98
CA GLU A 41 -12.67 0.94 -13.07
C GLU A 41 -11.35 0.29 -13.52
N SER A 42 -10.51 -0.17 -12.59
CA SER A 42 -9.24 -0.84 -12.88
C SER A 42 -9.42 -2.16 -13.63
N LYS A 43 -10.49 -2.91 -13.37
CA LYS A 43 -10.84 -4.14 -14.12
C LYS A 43 -11.03 -3.91 -15.62
N ASN A 44 -11.31 -2.68 -16.05
CA ASN A 44 -11.47 -2.35 -17.47
C ASN A 44 -10.18 -1.84 -18.12
N LEU A 45 -9.08 -1.71 -17.37
CA LEU A 45 -7.81 -1.27 -17.93
C LEU A 45 -7.09 -2.42 -18.62
N ILE A 46 -6.45 -2.12 -19.75
CA ILE A 46 -5.56 -3.03 -20.46
C ILE A 46 -4.47 -3.51 -19.48
N GLY A 47 -4.20 -4.81 -19.43
CA GLY A 47 -3.27 -5.42 -18.47
C GLY A 47 -3.94 -5.97 -17.22
N PHE A 48 -5.11 -5.45 -16.82
CA PHE A 48 -5.92 -5.98 -15.72
C PHE A 48 -7.21 -6.67 -16.20
N SER A 49 -7.64 -6.42 -17.45
CA SER A 49 -8.91 -6.91 -18.01
C SER A 49 -9.03 -8.44 -18.07
N ASP A 50 -7.90 -9.14 -18.15
CA ASP A 50 -7.86 -10.60 -18.23
C ASP A 50 -7.77 -11.26 -16.83
N LEU A 51 -7.68 -10.45 -15.77
CA LEU A 51 -7.66 -10.95 -14.41
C LEU A 51 -9.05 -11.38 -13.95
N ALA A 52 -9.11 -12.48 -13.20
CA ALA A 52 -10.33 -12.93 -12.54
C ALA A 52 -10.80 -11.91 -11.49
N ASP A 53 -12.11 -11.92 -11.18
CA ASP A 53 -12.67 -11.01 -10.16
C ASP A 53 -12.03 -11.17 -8.78
N ASP A 54 -11.61 -12.38 -8.46
CA ASP A 54 -10.94 -12.73 -7.21
C ASP A 54 -9.44 -12.41 -7.21
N SER A 55 -8.94 -11.72 -8.25
CA SER A 55 -7.62 -11.09 -8.34
C SER A 55 -7.61 -9.65 -7.84
N PHE A 56 -8.73 -9.15 -7.34
CA PHE A 56 -8.86 -7.80 -6.81
C PHE A 56 -9.33 -7.85 -5.37
N SER A 57 -8.73 -7.05 -4.51
CA SER A 57 -9.06 -7.01 -3.09
C SER A 57 -8.98 -5.59 -2.53
N ILE A 58 -9.64 -5.41 -1.38
CA ILE A 58 -9.55 -4.18 -0.60
C ILE A 58 -8.96 -4.53 0.76
N THR A 59 -7.78 -4.01 1.04
CA THR A 59 -7.14 -4.12 2.36
C THR A 59 -7.57 -2.93 3.21
N THR A 60 -8.03 -3.19 4.43
CA THR A 60 -8.39 -2.13 5.37
C THR A 60 -7.23 -1.85 6.31
N HIS A 61 -6.71 -0.63 6.23
CA HIS A 61 -5.74 -0.07 7.16
C HIS A 61 -6.45 0.82 8.17
N TYR A 62 -5.88 0.98 9.35
CA TYR A 62 -6.39 1.93 10.34
C TYR A 62 -5.37 3.04 10.57
N LEU A 63 -5.84 4.27 10.43
CA LEU A 63 -5.01 5.45 10.61
C LEU A 63 -4.44 5.45 12.03
N ASN A 64 -3.14 5.69 12.13
CA ASN A 64 -2.40 5.76 13.38
C ASN A 64 -2.50 4.50 14.25
N ASP A 65 -2.68 3.32 13.66
CA ASP A 65 -2.79 2.06 14.41
C ASP A 65 -1.42 1.55 14.88
N CYS A 66 -0.84 2.27 15.83
CA CYS A 66 0.45 1.99 16.44
C CYS A 66 0.42 2.32 17.93
N ALA A 67 0.85 1.39 18.78
CA ALA A 67 0.85 1.60 20.23
C ALA A 67 1.90 2.65 20.70
N HIS A 68 2.92 2.92 19.90
CA HIS A 68 4.12 3.68 20.28
C HIS A 68 4.09 5.17 19.87
N ILE A 69 3.04 5.65 19.17
CA ILE A 69 2.92 7.07 18.80
C ILE A 69 2.37 7.96 19.93
N GLY A 70 1.78 7.34 20.97
CA GLY A 70 1.24 7.97 22.18
C GLY A 70 -0.27 7.80 22.35
N ASN A 71 -0.81 8.25 23.49
CA ASN A 71 -2.24 8.14 23.82
C ASN A 71 -3.10 9.29 23.26
N GLU A 72 -2.48 10.42 22.92
CA GLU A 72 -3.15 11.60 22.37
C GLU A 72 -2.90 11.68 20.86
N VAL A 73 -3.76 11.04 20.10
CA VAL A 73 -3.63 10.89 18.65
C VAL A 73 -4.82 11.54 17.95
N SER A 74 -4.55 12.48 17.04
CA SER A 74 -5.57 13.03 16.14
C SER A 74 -5.77 12.13 14.94
N TYR A 75 -7.03 11.82 14.62
CA TYR A 75 -7.42 11.08 13.41
C TYR A 75 -7.91 11.99 12.29
N GLU A 76 -7.71 13.31 12.43
CA GLU A 76 -8.07 14.27 11.39
C GLU A 76 -7.18 14.09 10.17
N ILE A 77 -7.80 14.03 8.99
CA ILE A 77 -7.11 13.97 7.70
C ILE A 77 -7.17 15.36 7.09
N ILE A 78 -6.00 15.97 6.89
CA ILE A 78 -5.88 17.32 6.34
C ILE A 78 -5.52 17.22 4.86
N ASN A 79 -6.24 17.95 4.00
CA ASN A 79 -5.99 18.02 2.55
C ASN A 79 -5.97 16.66 1.84
N ASN A 80 -6.74 15.68 2.32
CA ASN A 80 -6.73 14.30 1.81
C ASN A 80 -5.34 13.65 1.83
N LYS A 81 -4.42 14.08 2.70
CA LYS A 81 -3.08 13.51 2.80
C LYS A 81 -2.92 12.67 4.05
N VAL A 82 -2.25 11.54 3.88
CA VAL A 82 -1.75 10.69 4.97
C VAL A 82 -0.29 10.35 4.69
N TYR A 83 0.40 9.82 5.68
CA TYR A 83 1.81 9.49 5.61
C TYR A 83 1.96 7.98 5.80
N GLY A 84 2.41 7.28 4.76
CA GLY A 84 2.61 5.84 4.81
C GLY A 84 4.06 5.52 5.16
N VAL A 85 4.28 4.79 6.26
CA VAL A 85 5.59 4.18 6.52
C VAL A 85 5.66 2.91 5.67
N TRP A 86 6.58 2.89 4.72
CA TRP A 86 6.77 1.78 3.79
C TRP A 86 8.03 0.99 4.11
N TYR A 87 8.04 -0.26 3.64
CA TYR A 87 9.24 -1.08 3.54
C TYR A 87 9.42 -1.56 2.10
N ASP A 88 10.67 -1.74 1.71
CA ASP A 88 11.02 -2.24 0.38
C ASP A 88 12.40 -2.90 0.44
N TYR A 89 12.47 -4.23 0.35
CA TYR A 89 13.72 -4.98 0.38
C TYR A 89 13.70 -6.20 -0.53
N ASP A 90 14.86 -6.52 -1.11
CA ASP A 90 15.01 -7.69 -1.96
C ASP A 90 15.08 -8.98 -1.11
N ILE A 91 14.29 -9.96 -1.52
CA ILE A 91 14.32 -11.34 -1.02
C ILE A 91 15.46 -12.10 -1.71
N ASP A 92 15.61 -11.90 -3.02
CA ASP A 92 16.69 -12.41 -3.87
C ASP A 92 16.87 -11.52 -5.12
N ASP A 93 17.72 -11.93 -6.07
CA ASP A 93 18.03 -11.18 -7.29
C ASP A 93 16.82 -10.90 -8.20
N TYR A 94 15.68 -11.54 -7.95
CA TYR A 94 14.48 -11.46 -8.78
C TYR A 94 13.27 -10.88 -8.04
N TYR A 95 13.23 -10.98 -6.71
CA TYR A 95 12.03 -10.66 -5.94
C TYR A 95 12.25 -9.64 -4.85
N THR A 96 11.31 -8.71 -4.77
CA THR A 96 11.28 -7.65 -3.78
C THR A 96 10.03 -7.76 -2.93
N CYS A 97 10.18 -7.59 -1.62
CA CYS A 97 9.09 -7.53 -0.65
C CYS A 97 8.85 -6.07 -0.29
N SER A 98 7.68 -5.55 -0.64
CA SER A 98 7.32 -4.15 -0.37
C SER A 98 5.89 -4.00 0.16
N GLY A 99 5.63 -2.87 0.81
CA GLY A 99 4.31 -2.53 1.31
C GLY A 99 4.32 -1.41 2.35
N TYR A 100 3.15 -1.13 2.91
CA TYR A 100 2.99 -0.13 3.97
C TYR A 100 2.80 -0.83 5.33
N ILE A 101 3.66 -0.51 6.30
CA ILE A 101 3.60 -1.02 7.67
C ILE A 101 2.52 -0.27 8.47
N GLY A 102 2.33 1.01 8.17
CA GLY A 102 1.35 1.84 8.87
C GLY A 102 1.05 3.14 8.12
N LEU A 103 -0.18 3.64 8.30
CA LEU A 103 -0.66 4.90 7.73
C LEU A 103 -0.93 5.89 8.84
N PHE A 104 -0.45 7.13 8.69
CA PHE A 104 -0.46 8.14 9.74
C PHE A 104 -1.10 9.45 9.29
N SER A 105 -1.83 10.12 10.19
CA SER A 105 -2.50 11.39 9.90
C SER A 105 -1.53 12.57 9.78
N THR A 106 -0.33 12.46 10.36
CA THR A 106 0.69 13.52 10.34
C THR A 106 2.07 12.94 10.12
N LEU A 107 2.97 13.73 9.51
CA LEU A 107 4.37 13.36 9.32
C LEU A 107 5.03 13.03 10.67
N LYS A 108 4.75 13.83 11.70
CA LYS A 108 5.27 13.64 13.05
C LYS A 108 4.93 12.25 13.62
N TYR A 109 3.74 11.72 13.33
CA TYR A 109 3.35 10.38 13.77
C TYR A 109 4.08 9.29 12.98
N ALA A 110 4.22 9.47 11.67
CA ALA A 110 5.02 8.57 10.84
C ALA A 110 6.50 8.56 11.25
N GLU A 111 7.09 9.71 11.57
CA GLU A 111 8.47 9.85 12.07
C GLU A 111 8.67 9.10 13.41
N LYS A 112 7.71 9.21 14.34
CA LYS A 112 7.77 8.41 15.57
C LYS A 112 7.69 6.92 15.30
N ALA A 113 6.85 6.52 14.34
CA ALA A 113 6.65 5.13 14.01
C ALA A 113 7.86 4.53 13.31
N ILE A 114 8.45 5.22 12.32
CA ILE A 114 9.65 4.75 11.63
C ILE A 114 10.84 4.59 12.57
N GLU A 115 11.01 5.46 13.57
CA GLU A 115 12.06 5.29 14.59
C GLU A 115 11.88 4.01 15.42
N TRP A 116 10.63 3.61 15.68
CA TRP A 116 10.34 2.34 16.33
C TRP A 116 10.54 1.15 15.39
N TYR A 117 10.08 1.23 14.14
CA TYR A 117 10.26 0.15 13.16
C TYR A 117 11.73 -0.12 12.86
N LYS A 118 12.60 0.89 12.85
CA LYS A 118 14.07 0.72 12.72
C LYS A 118 14.68 -0.21 13.77
N THR A 119 14.02 -0.43 14.91
CA THR A 119 14.52 -1.36 15.94
C THR A 119 14.16 -2.82 15.65
N TRP A 120 13.27 -3.10 14.68
CA TRP A 120 12.85 -4.45 14.33
C TRP A 120 14.00 -5.23 13.69
N ASP A 121 14.10 -6.52 14.02
CA ASP A 121 15.21 -7.37 13.58
C ASP A 121 15.31 -7.49 12.05
N ILE A 122 14.18 -7.42 11.35
CA ILE A 122 14.16 -7.50 9.88
C ILE A 122 14.99 -6.39 9.21
N PHE A 123 14.96 -5.17 9.77
CA PHE A 123 15.73 -4.04 9.23
C PHE A 123 17.18 -4.02 9.73
N LYS A 124 17.54 -4.89 10.67
CA LYS A 124 18.95 -5.21 10.95
C LYS A 124 19.54 -6.15 9.88
N VAL A 125 18.69 -6.95 9.23
CA VAL A 125 19.09 -7.89 8.18
C VAL A 125 19.14 -7.21 6.82
N HIS A 126 18.08 -6.49 6.45
CA HIS A 126 17.94 -5.89 5.11
C HIS A 126 18.45 -4.45 5.01
N GLY A 127 18.68 -3.77 6.14
CA GLY A 127 19.07 -2.37 6.17
C GLY A 127 17.92 -1.43 6.49
N ILE A 128 18.24 -0.26 7.03
CA ILE A 128 17.26 0.77 7.41
C ILE A 128 16.87 1.66 6.22
N GLU A 129 17.64 1.62 5.14
CA GLU A 129 17.36 2.23 3.84
C GLU A 129 16.15 1.59 3.16
N CYS A 130 15.81 0.35 3.53
CA CYS A 130 14.61 -0.37 3.13
C CYS A 130 13.35 0.11 3.87
N LEU A 131 13.42 1.24 4.58
CA LEU A 131 12.31 1.89 5.26
C LEU A 131 12.23 3.35 4.86
N GLY A 132 11.00 3.83 4.64
CA GLY A 132 10.78 5.23 4.34
C GLY A 132 9.38 5.72 4.71
N ILE A 133 9.14 6.99 4.42
CA ILE A 133 7.84 7.63 4.61
C ILE A 133 7.44 8.28 3.29
N ASP A 134 6.29 7.88 2.78
CA ASP A 134 5.67 8.53 1.62
C ASP A 134 4.48 9.38 2.03
N THR A 135 4.27 10.47 1.30
CA THR A 135 3.02 11.23 1.38
C THR A 135 2.02 10.62 0.41
N ILE A 136 0.95 10.04 0.95
CA ILE A 136 -0.14 9.44 0.18
C ILE A 136 -1.28 10.44 0.07
N THR A 137 -1.75 10.68 -1.16
CA THR A 137 -2.97 11.45 -1.39
C THR A 137 -4.14 10.49 -1.57
N LEU A 138 -5.10 10.57 -0.66
CA LEU A 138 -6.30 9.72 -0.65
C LEU A 138 -7.24 10.07 -1.81
N ASN A 139 -7.99 9.05 -2.23
CA ASN A 139 -9.01 9.10 -3.27
C ASN A 139 -8.47 9.42 -4.67
N LEU A 140 -7.15 9.31 -4.85
CA LEU A 140 -6.55 9.27 -6.18
C LEU A 140 -6.35 7.82 -6.59
N ARG A 141 -6.67 7.51 -7.84
CA ARG A 141 -6.35 6.20 -8.41
C ARG A 141 -4.83 6.06 -8.51
N GLY A 142 -4.33 4.96 -7.98
CA GLY A 142 -3.01 4.45 -8.36
C GLY A 142 -3.11 3.79 -9.73
N TRP A 143 -1.98 3.76 -10.45
CA TRP A 143 -1.82 2.99 -11.69
C TRP A 143 -2.91 3.25 -12.74
N THR A 144 -2.83 4.41 -13.40
CA THR A 144 -3.85 4.88 -14.38
C THR A 144 -3.69 4.32 -15.80
N GLU A 145 -2.60 3.60 -16.07
CA GLU A 145 -2.26 3.00 -17.36
C GLU A 145 -1.74 1.58 -17.11
N GLY A 146 -2.15 0.59 -17.91
CA GLY A 146 -1.72 -0.78 -17.71
C GLY A 146 -0.85 -1.30 -18.85
N PHE A 147 -0.05 -2.33 -18.53
CA PHE A 147 1.08 -2.79 -19.33
C PHE A 147 0.66 -3.10 -20.77
N ILE A 148 1.13 -2.29 -21.72
CA ILE A 148 1.06 -2.62 -23.14
C ILE A 148 2.38 -3.30 -23.50
N THR A 149 2.38 -4.62 -23.59
CA THR A 149 3.44 -5.31 -24.32
C THR A 149 2.96 -5.49 -25.75
N VAL A 150 3.33 -4.55 -26.63
CA VAL A 150 3.18 -4.73 -28.08
C VAL A 150 4.30 -5.65 -28.53
N TYR A 151 3.95 -6.85 -29.00
CA TYR A 151 4.86 -7.67 -29.79
C TYR A 151 4.62 -7.36 -31.27
N ASP A 152 5.71 -7.20 -32.03
CA ASP A 152 5.70 -7.18 -33.49
C ASP A 152 5.31 -8.56 -34.06
#